data_AF-A0A661KHR8-F1
#
_entry.id   AF-A0A661KHR8-F1
#
_cell.length_a   1.000
_cell.length_b   1.000
_cell.length_c   1.000
_cell.angle_alpha   90.00
_cell.angle_beta   90.00
_cell.angle_gamma   90.00
#
_symmetry.space_group_name_H-M   'P 1'
#
loop_
_entity.id
_entity.type
_entity.pdbx_description
1 polymer ?
#
loop_
_entity_poly.entity_id
_entity_poly.type
_entity_poly.pdbx_seq_one_letter_code
_entity_poly.pdbx_strand_id
1 'polypeptide(L)'
;MSQRGICARCLELKQLEKHHLFPLEFFRKQRKAPIVHLCPECHRRLHKILPRKKLSKKQYVEITEQFLLGGHQRERWFEGGNYVVEVR
;
A
#
# COMPACT_ATOMS: atom_id res chain seq x y z
N MET A 1 1.91 0.41 19.59
CA MET A 1 3.38 0.58 19.55
C MET A 1 3.80 0.75 18.10
N SER A 2 4.30 1.93 17.74
CA SER A 2 4.92 2.18 16.44
C SER A 2 6.32 1.57 16.44
N GLN A 3 6.59 0.70 15.48
CA GLN A 3 7.90 0.06 15.31
C GLN A 3 8.66 0.80 14.21
N ARG A 4 9.94 1.12 14.44
CA ARG A 4 10.81 1.64 13.40
C ARG A 4 11.27 0.49 12.51
N GLY A 5 11.18 0.65 11.20
CA GLY A 5 11.53 -0.40 10.24
C GLY A 5 11.48 0.09 8.80
N ILE A 6 11.70 -0.82 7.86
CA ILE A 6 11.67 -0.52 6.42
C ILE A 6 10.22 -0.58 5.94
N CYS A 7 9.74 0.50 5.34
CA CYS A 7 8.40 0.54 4.73
C CYS A 7 8.35 -0.41 3.54
N ALA A 8 7.36 -1.32 3.50
CA ALA A 8 7.22 -2.29 2.42
C ALA A 8 6.93 -1.64 1.04
N ARG A 9 6.48 -0.38 1.02
CA ARG A 9 6.21 0.36 -0.23
C ARG A 9 7.37 1.24 -0.69
N CYS A 10 7.90 2.12 0.17
CA CYS A 10 8.91 3.09 -0.26
C CYS A 10 10.36 2.63 0.02
N LEU A 11 10.53 1.51 0.75
CA LEU A 11 11.82 0.96 1.19
C LEU A 11 12.68 1.92 2.02
N GLU A 12 12.08 2.97 2.59
CA GLU A 12 12.75 3.87 3.51
C GLU A 12 12.60 3.41 4.96
N LEU A 13 13.62 3.67 5.79
CA LEU A 13 13.61 3.41 7.22
C LEU A 13 12.77 4.48 7.94
N LYS A 14 11.54 4.14 8.33
CA LYS A 14 10.56 5.07 8.94
C LYS A 14 9.85 4.42 10.14
N GLN A 15 9.03 5.19 10.83
CA GLN A 15 8.02 4.61 11.73
C GLN A 15 6.96 3.89 10.90
N LEU A 16 6.58 2.68 11.32
CA LEU A 16 5.64 1.84 10.59
C LEU A 16 4.32 1.68 11.33
N GLU A 17 3.26 1.61 10.53
CA GLU A 17 1.90 1.28 10.91
C GLU A 17 1.50 -0.05 10.29
N LYS A 18 0.67 -0.81 11.01
CA LYS A 18 0.11 -2.08 10.52
C LYS A 18 -1.10 -1.79 9.65
N HIS A 19 -1.03 -2.19 8.40
CA HIS A 19 -2.17 -2.21 7.48
C HIS A 19 -2.72 -3.63 7.38
N HIS A 20 -3.99 -3.82 7.72
CA HIS A 20 -4.68 -5.09 7.47
C HIS A 20 -5.12 -5.12 6.02
N LEU A 21 -4.64 -6.10 5.26
CA LEU A 21 -4.94 -6.25 3.83
C LEU A 21 -6.45 -6.31 3.54
N PHE A 22 -7.19 -6.93 4.46
CA PHE A 22 -8.64 -7.05 4.36
C PHE A 22 -9.30 -6.12 5.39
N PRO A 23 -10.17 -5.19 4.95
CA PRO A 23 -10.86 -4.30 5.86
C PRO A 23 -11.66 -5.08 6.91
N LEU A 24 -11.43 -4.74 8.18
CA LEU A 24 -12.06 -5.43 9.32
C LEU A 24 -13.59 -5.28 9.31
N GLU A 25 -14.10 -4.19 8.75
CA GLU A 25 -15.53 -3.94 8.56
C GLU A 25 -16.19 -5.07 7.75
N PHE A 26 -15.55 -5.51 6.66
CA PHE A 26 -16.10 -6.51 5.76
C PHE A 26 -15.73 -7.96 6.12
N PHE A 27 -14.59 -8.15 6.80
CA PHE A 27 -13.97 -9.47 6.99
C PHE A 27 -13.73 -9.86 8.45
N ARG A 28 -14.45 -9.20 9.40
CA ARG A 28 -14.55 -9.44 10.85
C ARG A 28 -13.51 -10.39 11.46
N LYS A 29 -12.70 -9.89 12.41
CA LYS A 29 -11.87 -10.66 13.37
C LYS A 29 -11.03 -11.79 12.76
N GLN A 30 -10.52 -11.63 11.54
CA GLN A 30 -9.44 -12.49 11.07
C GLN A 30 -8.16 -12.08 11.78
N ARG A 31 -7.88 -12.68 12.95
CA ARG A 31 -6.56 -12.62 13.63
C ARG A 31 -5.41 -13.06 12.71
N LYS A 32 -5.73 -13.71 11.59
CA LYS A 32 -4.81 -14.20 10.55
C LYS A 32 -4.89 -13.41 9.24
N ALA A 33 -5.54 -12.24 9.22
CA ALA A 33 -5.52 -11.40 8.03
C ALA A 33 -4.06 -11.01 7.73
N PRO A 34 -3.61 -11.09 6.47
CA PRO A 34 -2.28 -10.63 6.10
C PRO A 34 -2.10 -9.16 6.50
N ILE A 35 -0.95 -8.86 7.11
CA ILE A 35 -0.59 -7.53 7.56
C ILE A 35 0.59 -7.05 6.73
N VAL A 36 0.50 -5.82 6.24
CA VAL A 36 1.60 -5.12 5.59
C VAL A 36 2.05 -3.99 6.52
N HIS A 37 3.36 -3.77 6.63
CA HIS A 37 3.92 -2.67 7.42
C HIS A 37 4.31 -1.52 6.51
N LEU A 38 3.68 -0.36 6.70
CA LEU A 38 3.83 0.82 5.86
C LEU A 38 4.16 2.04 6.71
N CYS A 39 4.92 3.00 6.18
CA CYS A 39 5.00 4.31 6.81
C CYS A 39 3.62 5.01 6.75
N PRO A 40 3.33 5.98 7.64
CA PRO A 40 2.03 6.67 7.68
C PRO A 40 1.60 7.26 6.34
N GLU A 41 2.54 7.76 5.55
CA GLU A 41 2.28 8.35 4.23
C GLU A 41 1.79 7.28 3.23
N CYS A 42 2.55 6.18 3.08
CA CYS A 42 2.16 5.07 2.21
C CYS A 42 0.88 4.40 2.69
N HIS A 43 0.69 4.29 4.00
CA HIS A 43 -0.54 3.73 4.58
C HIS A 43 -1.77 4.54 4.17
N ARG A 44 -1.73 5.86 4.31
CA ARG A 44 -2.83 6.76 3.87
C ARG A 44 -3.06 6.69 2.36
N ARG A 45 -2.00 6.59 1.55
CA ARG A 45 -2.12 6.43 0.08
C ARG A 45 -2.84 5.15 -0.30
N LEU A 46 -2.51 4.03 0.35
CA LEU A 46 -3.19 2.76 0.11
C LEU A 46 -4.69 2.85 0.41
N HIS A 47 -5.06 3.47 1.54
CA HIS A 47 -6.48 3.70 1.88
C HIS A 47 -7.24 4.57 0.86
N LYS A 48 -6.56 5.46 0.13
CA LYS A 48 -7.18 6.27 -0.93
C LYS A 48 -7.44 5.48 -2.21
N ILE A 49 -6.65 4.42 -2.46
CA ILE A 49 -6.76 3.56 -3.64
C ILE A 49 -7.80 2.45 -3.40
N LEU A 50 -7.90 1.95 -2.17
CA LEU A 50 -8.87 0.94 -1.81
C LEU A 50 -10.31 1.48 -1.97
N PRO A 51 -11.20 0.75 -2.66
CA PRO A 51 -12.56 1.20 -2.84
C PRO A 51 -13.36 1.08 -1.54
N ARG A 52 -14.35 1.97 -1.38
CA ARG A 52 -15.28 1.98 -0.23
C ARG A 52 -16.33 0.85 -0.25
N LYS A 53 -16.32 0.00 -1.29
CA LYS A 53 -17.21 -1.16 -1.43
C LYS A 53 -16.46 -2.45 -1.12
N LYS A 54 -17.18 -3.46 -0.64
CA LYS A 54 -16.60 -4.79 -0.40
C LYS A 54 -16.14 -5.43 -1.72
N LEU A 55 -14.83 -5.69 -1.83
CA LEU A 55 -14.25 -6.53 -2.89
C LEU A 55 -14.06 -7.98 -2.43
N SER A 56 -13.73 -8.86 -3.37
CA SER A 56 -13.20 -10.20 -3.06
C SER A 56 -11.79 -10.10 -2.45
N LYS A 57 -11.38 -11.12 -1.69
CA LYS A 57 -10.03 -11.18 -1.10
C LYS A 57 -8.94 -11.10 -2.18
N LYS A 58 -9.15 -11.76 -3.33
CA LYS A 58 -8.22 -11.75 -4.46
C LYS A 58 -7.97 -10.33 -4.97
N GLN A 59 -9.04 -9.54 -5.14
CA GLN A 59 -8.91 -8.15 -5.59
C GLN A 59 -8.19 -7.26 -4.57
N TYR A 60 -8.40 -7.47 -3.26
CA TYR A 60 -7.63 -6.75 -2.23
C TYR A 60 -6.13 -7.07 -2.30
N VAL A 61 -5.79 -8.34 -2.52
CA VAL A 61 -4.39 -8.79 -2.72
C VAL A 61 -3.82 -8.12 -3.97
N GLU A 62 -4.48 -8.21 -5.12
CA GLU A 62 -4.03 -7.64 -6.39
C GLU A 62 -3.77 -6.13 -6.30
N ILE A 63 -4.70 -5.36 -5.73
CA ILE A 63 -4.54 -3.91 -5.54
C ILE A 63 -3.34 -3.61 -4.64
N THR A 64 -3.16 -4.39 -3.57
CA THR A 64 -2.07 -4.15 -2.62
C THR A 64 -0.73 -4.58 -3.19
N GLU A 65 -0.65 -5.69 -3.93
CA GLU A 65 0.55 -6.11 -4.64
C GLU A 65 0.95 -5.07 -5.69
N GLN A 66 -0.01 -4.59 -6.50
CA GLN A 66 0.24 -3.50 -7.43
C GLN A 66 0.69 -2.23 -6.71
N PHE A 67 0.07 -1.89 -5.58
CA PHE A 67 0.50 -0.76 -4.78
C PHE A 67 1.94 -0.95 -4.31
N LEU A 68 2.32 -2.11 -3.77
CA LEU A 68 3.65 -2.37 -3.23
C LEU A 68 4.72 -2.44 -4.34
N LEU A 69 4.45 -3.17 -5.41
CA LEU A 69 5.39 -3.47 -6.49
C LEU A 69 5.41 -2.42 -7.61
N GLY A 70 4.35 -1.60 -7.72
CA GLY A 70 4.15 -0.59 -8.78
C GLY A 70 5.07 0.62 -8.69
N GLY A 71 6.33 0.42 -8.32
CA GLY A 71 7.42 1.38 -8.47
C GLY A 71 7.93 1.99 -7.18
N HIS A 72 9.19 1.66 -6.84
CA HIS A 72 10.12 2.57 -6.15
C HIS A 72 10.48 3.78 -7.02
N GLN A 73 9.49 4.35 -7.71
CA GLN A 73 9.69 5.65 -8.31
C GLN A 73 9.62 6.63 -7.15
N ARG A 74 10.80 7.00 -6.66
CA ARG A 74 11.01 8.29 -5.99
C ARG A 74 10.11 9.26 -6.73
N GLU A 75 9.10 9.79 -6.05
CA GLU A 75 8.24 10.84 -6.59
C GLU A 75 9.14 12.06 -6.82
N ARG A 76 9.88 12.03 -7.93
CA ARG A 76 10.47 13.18 -8.55
C ARG A 76 9.26 13.93 -9.09
N TRP A 77 8.85 14.93 -8.32
CA TRP A 77 7.86 15.92 -8.74
C TRP A 77 8.18 16.32 -10.18
N PHE A 78 7.30 15.95 -11.11
CA PHE A 78 7.34 16.41 -12.50
C PHE A 78 6.20 17.42 -12.63
N GLU A 79 6.57 18.70 -12.68
CA GLU A 79 5.80 19.69 -13.41
C GLU A 79 5.92 19.36 -14.91
N GLY A 80 4.80 19.34 -15.62
CA GLY A 80 4.78 19.19 -17.08
C GLY A 80 4.60 17.75 -17.55
N GLY A 81 3.36 17.43 -17.94
CA GLY A 81 2.95 16.11 -18.38
C GLY A 81 3.67 15.61 -19.64
N ASN A 82 3.98 14.31 -19.63
CA ASN A 82 3.82 13.34 -20.71
C ASN A 82 4.45 12.01 -20.24
N TYR A 83 3.68 10.93 -20.23
CA TYR A 83 4.17 9.60 -19.87
C TYR A 83 4.68 8.89 -21.13
N VAL A 84 5.96 8.54 -21.17
CA VAL A 84 6.49 7.53 -22.08
C VAL A 84 7.04 6.41 -21.20
N VAL A 85 6.47 5.21 -21.34
CA VAL A 85 6.90 4.03 -20.60
C VAL A 85 7.80 3.21 -21.51
N GLU A 86 9.11 3.32 -21.35
CA GLU A 86 10.04 2.34 -21.92
C GLU A 86 10.26 1.22 -20.88
N VAL A 87 9.84 0.02 -21.26
CA VAL A 87 10.10 -1.22 -20.54
C VAL A 87 11.40 -1.78 -21.12
N ARG A 88 12.43 -1.98 -20.28
CA ARG A 88 13.60 -2.80 -20.60
C ARG A 88 13.43 -4.17 -19.98
#